data_AF-A0A7C4WC32-F1
#
_entry.id   AF-A0A7C4WC32-F1
#
_cell.length_a   1.000
_cell.length_b   1.000
_cell.length_c   1.000
_cell.angle_alpha   90.00
_cell.angle_beta   90.00
_cell.angle_gamma   90.00
#
_symmetry.space_group_name_H-M   'P 1'
#
loop_
_entity.id
_entity.type
_entity.pdbx_description
1 polymer ?
#
loop_
_entity_poly.entity_id
_entity_poly.type
_entity_poly.pdbx_seq_one_letter_code
_entity_poly.pdbx_strand_id
1 'polypeptide(L)'
;MRRQRAPGWEGSVLRSEGGLMHPMLLDSIQRLKPLGRWLYEHSTEALWDRDTRTLPSDLQKRRRDYRRFAEQFIAPLALEVDRDPERADLRPLYIEAGRRGFLSETAPWPFGTMPWRSIFRRHIFHFALKAEEFCAACGGIGLALLFHDLGMAPLLLSGDLGVWRRWLWPICHANRRGKIRLVA
;
A
#
# COMPACT_ATOMS: atom_id res chain seq x y z
N MET A 1 -12.43 -42.84 -26.97
CA MET A 1 -12.75 -41.49 -26.44
C MET A 1 -11.60 -41.00 -25.57
N ARG A 2 -10.75 -40.11 -26.09
CA ARG A 2 -9.61 -39.49 -25.38
C ARG A 2 -10.12 -38.34 -24.51
N ARG A 3 -9.95 -38.44 -23.18
CA ARG A 3 -10.04 -37.28 -22.27
C ARG A 3 -8.71 -36.54 -22.31
N GLN A 4 -8.69 -35.35 -22.91
CA GLN A 4 -7.57 -34.41 -22.80
C GLN A 4 -7.54 -33.86 -21.37
N ARG A 5 -6.39 -34.01 -20.69
CA ARG A 5 -6.09 -33.33 -19.42
C ARG A 5 -5.56 -31.94 -19.77
N ALA A 6 -6.12 -30.90 -19.16
CA ALA A 6 -5.53 -29.57 -19.16
C ALA A 6 -4.24 -29.60 -18.31
N PRO A 7 -3.11 -29.02 -18.78
CA PRO A 7 -1.93 -28.86 -17.94
C PRO A 7 -2.13 -27.71 -16.96
N GLY A 8 -1.65 -27.94 -15.74
CA GLY A 8 -1.86 -27.11 -14.55
C GLY A 8 -1.23 -25.73 -14.62
N TRP A 9 -1.91 -24.78 -13.98
CA TRP A 9 -1.36 -23.49 -13.60
C TRP A 9 -0.49 -23.69 -12.35
N GLU A 10 0.79 -24.01 -12.55
CA GLU A 10 1.80 -23.84 -11.52
C GLU A 10 2.28 -22.38 -11.53
N GLY A 11 1.99 -21.68 -10.44
CA GLY A 11 2.45 -20.32 -10.18
C GLY A 11 3.97 -20.28 -10.09
N SER A 12 4.64 -20.00 -11.20
CA SER A 12 6.04 -19.62 -11.22
C SER A 12 6.15 -18.12 -10.95
N VAL A 13 6.56 -17.82 -9.72
CA VAL A 13 7.16 -16.57 -9.25
C VAL A 13 8.01 -15.94 -10.35
N LEU A 14 7.53 -14.86 -10.96
CA LEU A 14 8.34 -14.00 -11.81
C LEU A 14 9.28 -13.16 -10.93
N ARG A 15 10.37 -13.78 -10.48
CA ARG A 15 11.60 -13.03 -10.18
C ARG A 15 12.13 -12.54 -11.51
N SER A 16 12.07 -11.23 -11.71
CA SER A 16 12.71 -10.55 -12.82
C SER A 16 14.23 -10.62 -12.65
N GLU A 17 14.84 -11.68 -13.14
CA GLU A 17 16.26 -11.66 -13.50
C GLU A 17 16.39 -11.03 -14.89
N GLY A 18 17.22 -9.99 -14.98
CA GLY A 18 17.93 -9.54 -16.19
C GLY A 18 17.17 -9.54 -17.53
N GLY A 19 16.48 -8.43 -17.82
CA GLY A 19 16.71 -7.62 -19.03
C GLY A 19 16.93 -8.27 -20.41
N LEU A 20 16.21 -9.32 -20.79
CA LEU A 20 16.14 -9.78 -22.18
C LEU A 20 14.70 -9.76 -22.68
N MET A 21 14.39 -8.83 -23.60
CA MET A 21 13.12 -8.81 -24.33
C MET A 21 12.93 -10.16 -25.06
N HIS A 22 11.77 -10.79 -24.86
CA HIS A 22 11.42 -12.01 -25.55
C HIS A 22 11.43 -11.76 -27.08
N PRO A 23 12.17 -12.55 -27.89
CA PRO A 23 12.43 -12.24 -29.31
C PRO A 23 11.18 -12.05 -30.17
N MET A 24 10.07 -12.72 -29.82
CA MET A 24 8.78 -12.56 -30.48
C MET A 24 8.12 -11.17 -30.28
N LEU A 25 8.37 -10.51 -29.14
CA LEU A 25 7.83 -9.17 -28.87
C LEU A 25 8.54 -8.12 -29.74
N LEU A 26 9.86 -8.23 -29.87
CA LEU A 26 10.66 -7.36 -30.74
C LEU A 26 10.21 -7.42 -32.20
N ASP A 27 9.98 -8.62 -32.74
CA ASP A 27 9.50 -8.80 -34.13
C ASP A 27 8.09 -8.21 -34.33
N SER A 28 7.20 -8.40 -33.35
CA SER A 28 5.83 -7.86 -33.39
C SER A 28 5.81 -6.33 -33.40
N ILE A 29 6.70 -5.70 -32.63
CA ILE A 29 6.85 -4.25 -32.56
C ILE A 29 7.43 -3.69 -33.85
N GLN A 30 8.43 -4.35 -34.46
CA GLN A 30 9.00 -3.93 -35.73
C GLN A 30 7.95 -3.95 -36.87
N ARG A 31 6.91 -4.77 -36.75
CA ARG A 31 5.79 -4.82 -37.71
C ARG A 31 4.75 -3.72 -37.51
N LEU A 32 4.81 -2.94 -36.42
CA LEU A 32 3.92 -1.79 -36.23
C LEU A 32 4.25 -0.66 -37.21
N LYS A 33 3.21 0.00 -37.73
CA LYS A 33 3.33 1.24 -38.53
C LYS A 33 3.98 2.36 -37.68
N PRO A 34 4.60 3.39 -38.30
CA PRO A 34 5.31 4.45 -37.57
C PRO A 34 4.49 5.11 -36.45
N LEU A 35 3.21 5.38 -36.68
CA LEU A 35 2.29 5.90 -35.67
C LEU A 35 2.09 4.93 -34.49
N GLY A 36 2.01 3.63 -34.79
CA GLY A 36 1.90 2.57 -33.78
C GLY A 36 3.19 2.38 -32.97
N ARG A 37 4.36 2.57 -33.57
CA ARG A 37 5.64 2.58 -32.83
C ARG A 37 5.78 3.83 -31.97
N TRP A 38 5.27 4.97 -32.42
CA TRP A 38 5.26 6.21 -31.65
C TRP A 38 4.32 6.14 -30.43
N LEU A 39 3.17 5.47 -30.57
CA LEU A 39 2.22 5.20 -29.48
C LEU A 39 2.70 4.10 -28.52
N TYR A 40 3.63 3.24 -28.95
CA TYR A 40 4.10 2.10 -28.17
C TYR A 40 5.33 2.47 -27.34
N GLU A 41 5.12 2.67 -26.04
CA GLU A 41 6.19 2.98 -25.10
C GLU A 41 6.92 1.70 -24.67
N HIS A 42 8.18 1.59 -25.09
CA HIS A 42 9.08 0.45 -24.88
C HIS A 42 9.65 0.33 -23.46
N SER A 43 9.12 1.03 -22.47
CA SER A 43 9.75 1.03 -21.16
C SER A 43 9.73 -0.38 -20.58
N THR A 44 10.91 -0.97 -20.36
CA THR A 44 11.10 -2.18 -19.55
C THR A 44 10.91 -1.90 -18.05
N GLU A 45 10.62 -0.64 -17.71
CA GLU A 45 10.23 -0.20 -16.38
C GLU A 45 8.93 -0.91 -15.96
N ALA A 46 8.91 -1.46 -14.75
CA ALA A 46 7.69 -2.04 -14.21
C ALA A 46 6.59 -0.96 -14.17
N LEU A 47 5.35 -1.33 -14.51
CA LEU A 47 4.21 -0.41 -14.52
C LEU A 47 4.11 0.40 -13.21
N TRP A 48 4.36 -0.28 -12.08
CA TRP A 48 4.38 0.32 -10.76
C TRP A 48 5.43 1.44 -10.60
N ASP A 49 6.65 1.26 -11.11
CA ASP A 49 7.73 2.26 -11.01
C ASP A 49 7.40 3.49 -11.85
N ARG A 50 6.89 3.26 -13.06
CA ARG A 50 6.42 4.33 -13.94
C ARG A 50 5.30 5.13 -13.30
N ASP A 51 4.26 4.46 -12.80
CA ASP A 51 3.12 5.12 -12.16
C ASP A 51 3.57 5.89 -10.91
N THR A 52 4.46 5.30 -10.10
CA THR A 52 5.06 5.96 -8.94
C THR A 52 5.83 7.21 -9.34
N ARG A 53 6.59 7.20 -10.43
CA ARG A 53 7.40 8.35 -10.90
C ARG A 53 6.55 9.57 -11.26
N THR A 54 5.27 9.39 -11.58
CA THR A 54 4.34 10.50 -11.86
C THR A 54 3.90 11.25 -10.59
N LEU A 55 4.06 10.64 -9.42
CA LEU A 55 3.67 11.25 -8.14
C LEU A 55 4.68 12.31 -7.67
N PRO A 56 4.26 13.31 -6.89
CA PRO A 56 5.16 14.18 -6.12
C PRO A 56 6.15 13.37 -5.26
N SER A 57 7.39 13.86 -5.12
CA SER A 57 8.48 13.10 -4.48
C SER A 57 8.18 12.61 -3.06
N ASP A 58 7.40 13.36 -2.28
CA ASP A 58 6.95 12.95 -0.95
C ASP A 58 5.97 11.76 -1.01
N LEU A 59 5.06 11.75 -1.99
CA LEU A 59 4.15 10.63 -2.23
C LEU A 59 4.87 9.41 -2.79
N GLN A 60 5.89 9.60 -3.64
CA GLN A 60 6.72 8.49 -4.10
C GLN A 60 7.42 7.79 -2.93
N LYS A 61 8.00 8.59 -2.02
CA LYS A 61 8.65 8.07 -0.81
C LYS A 61 7.65 7.29 0.04
N ARG A 62 6.47 7.85 0.28
CA ARG A 62 5.40 7.20 1.04
C ARG A 62 4.95 5.88 0.42
N ARG A 63 4.69 5.86 -0.89
CA ARG A 63 4.29 4.65 -1.62
C ARG A 63 5.33 3.53 -1.47
N ARG A 64 6.63 3.86 -1.61
CA ARG A 64 7.74 2.92 -1.35
C ARG A 64 7.80 2.47 0.12
N ASP A 65 7.54 3.37 1.06
CA ASP A 65 7.46 3.04 2.50
C ASP A 65 6.31 2.05 2.77
N TYR A 66 5.13 2.26 2.17
CA TYR A 66 3.98 1.35 2.31
C TYR A 66 4.24 0.00 1.65
N ARG A 67 4.77 -0.02 0.42
CA ARG A 67 5.10 -1.26 -0.29
C ARG A 67 6.09 -2.10 0.50
N ARG A 68 7.17 -1.50 1.00
CA ARG A 68 8.14 -2.20 1.85
C ARG A 68 7.49 -2.78 3.10
N PHE A 69 6.61 -2.04 3.75
CA PHE A 69 5.89 -2.56 4.92
C PHE A 69 4.97 -3.73 4.55
N ALA A 70 4.24 -3.61 3.44
CA ALA A 70 3.35 -4.65 2.95
C ALA A 70 4.12 -5.94 2.64
N GLU A 71 5.23 -5.84 1.90
CA GLU A 71 6.10 -6.98 1.56
C GLU A 71 6.75 -7.61 2.80
N GLN A 72 7.15 -6.80 3.79
CA GLN A 72 7.87 -7.28 4.98
C GLN A 72 6.95 -7.85 6.08
N PHE A 73 5.74 -7.32 6.25
CA PHE A 73 4.89 -7.63 7.40
C PHE A 73 3.49 -8.13 7.04
N ILE A 74 2.93 -7.74 5.90
CA ILE A 74 1.58 -8.16 5.50
C ILE A 74 1.65 -9.46 4.68
N ALA A 75 2.45 -9.46 3.60
CA ALA A 75 2.55 -10.59 2.68
C ALA A 75 2.94 -11.92 3.35
N PRO A 76 3.86 -11.97 4.34
CA PRO A 76 4.19 -13.22 5.02
C PRO A 76 3.04 -13.83 5.83
N LEU A 77 2.10 -12.99 6.29
CA LEU A 77 0.95 -13.42 7.10
C LEU A 77 -0.27 -13.75 6.25
N ALA A 78 -0.34 -13.24 5.01
CA ALA A 78 -1.53 -13.28 4.16
C ALA A 78 -2.18 -14.67 4.07
N LEU A 79 -1.41 -15.69 3.70
CA LEU A 79 -1.93 -17.05 3.50
C LEU A 79 -2.45 -17.68 4.79
N GLU A 80 -1.79 -17.43 5.93
CA GLU A 80 -2.21 -17.96 7.23
C GLU A 80 -3.52 -17.31 7.68
N VAL A 81 -3.59 -15.98 7.59
CA VAL A 81 -4.75 -15.19 8.00
C VAL A 81 -5.96 -15.48 7.11
N ASP A 82 -5.78 -15.61 5.80
CA ASP A 82 -6.87 -15.93 4.88
C ASP A 82 -7.43 -17.34 5.12
N ARG A 83 -6.59 -18.27 5.62
CA ARG A 83 -7.00 -19.65 5.90
C ARG A 83 -7.74 -19.79 7.23
N ASP A 84 -7.28 -19.12 8.28
CA ASP A 84 -7.85 -19.20 9.63
C ASP A 84 -7.84 -17.82 10.31
N PRO A 85 -8.74 -16.91 9.91
CA PRO A 85 -8.71 -15.52 10.34
C PRO A 85 -8.97 -15.35 11.84
N GLU A 86 -9.70 -16.29 12.48
CA GLU A 86 -10.05 -16.22 13.89
C GLU A 86 -8.86 -16.48 14.82
N ARG A 87 -7.87 -17.23 14.35
CA ARG A 87 -6.68 -17.58 15.13
C ARG A 87 -5.49 -16.66 14.90
N ALA A 88 -5.55 -15.82 13.87
CA ALA A 88 -4.47 -14.92 13.52
C ALA A 88 -4.26 -13.81 14.58
N ASP A 89 -3.07 -13.77 15.19
CA ASP A 89 -2.67 -12.64 16.02
C ASP A 89 -2.03 -11.53 15.17
N LEU A 90 -2.84 -10.53 14.81
CA LEU A 90 -2.38 -9.34 14.09
C LEU A 90 -1.77 -8.27 15.01
N ARG A 91 -1.74 -8.46 16.33
CA ARG A 91 -1.23 -7.46 17.26
C ARG A 91 0.22 -7.05 16.99
N PRO A 92 1.16 -7.95 16.67
CA PRO A 92 2.52 -7.57 16.30
C PRO A 92 2.56 -6.66 15.06
N LEU A 93 1.71 -6.95 14.06
CA LEU A 93 1.59 -6.14 12.85
C LEU A 93 1.09 -4.72 13.17
N TYR A 94 0.07 -4.58 14.01
CA TYR A 94 -0.41 -3.28 14.46
C TYR A 94 0.65 -2.51 15.25
N ILE A 95 1.41 -3.18 16.12
CA ILE A 95 2.52 -2.56 16.88
C ILE A 95 3.53 -1.95 15.91
N GLU A 96 3.93 -2.68 14.88
CA GLU A 96 4.90 -2.20 13.90
C GLU A 96 4.31 -1.08 13.03
N ALA A 97 3.07 -1.21 12.55
CA ALA A 97 2.38 -0.15 11.82
C ALA A 97 2.29 1.15 12.65
N GLY A 98 1.98 1.02 13.94
CA GLY A 98 1.91 2.14 14.89
C GLY A 98 3.27 2.82 15.09
N ARG A 99 4.34 2.04 15.31
CA ARG A 99 5.71 2.55 15.47
C ARG A 99 6.21 3.30 14.23
N ARG A 100 5.87 2.81 13.04
CA ARG A 100 6.17 3.49 11.76
C ARG A 100 5.31 4.73 11.52
N GLY A 101 4.31 4.97 12.37
CA GLY A 101 3.45 6.13 12.30
C GLY A 101 2.31 6.00 11.29
N PHE A 102 2.09 4.82 10.71
CA PHE A 102 1.00 4.57 9.77
C PHE A 102 -0.36 4.64 10.45
N LEU A 103 -0.45 4.30 11.74
CA LEU A 103 -1.68 4.46 12.54
C LEU A 103 -1.84 5.86 13.14
N SER A 104 -1.19 6.88 12.57
CA SER A 104 -1.23 8.27 13.03
C SER A 104 -1.03 9.27 11.90
N GLU A 105 -1.02 8.81 10.65
CA GLU A 105 -0.71 9.63 9.49
C GLU A 105 -1.92 10.40 8.94
N THR A 106 -3.12 10.13 9.46
CA THR A 106 -4.34 10.95 9.26
C THR A 106 -4.26 12.28 10.00
N ALA A 107 -3.57 12.33 11.14
CA ALA A 107 -3.49 13.54 11.95
C ALA A 107 -2.28 14.42 11.56
N PRO A 108 -2.46 15.76 11.44
CA PRO A 108 -1.36 16.69 11.22
C PRO A 108 -0.37 16.67 12.37
N TRP A 109 0.89 16.93 12.07
CA TRP A 109 1.88 17.29 13.08
C TRP A 109 1.40 18.52 13.87
N PRO A 110 1.63 18.64 15.19
CA PRO A 110 2.36 17.71 16.04
C PRO A 110 1.55 16.48 16.44
N PHE A 111 0.22 16.48 16.26
CA PHE A 111 -0.67 15.46 16.80
C PHE A 111 -0.40 14.06 16.24
N GLY A 112 -0.21 13.97 14.92
CA GLY A 112 0.12 12.75 14.20
C GLY A 112 1.47 12.82 13.49
N THR A 113 1.55 12.18 12.32
CA THR A 113 2.76 12.11 11.49
C THR A 113 2.58 12.78 10.12
N MET A 114 1.40 13.33 9.82
CA MET A 114 1.18 14.04 8.56
C MET A 114 1.90 15.39 8.55
N PRO A 115 2.77 15.68 7.56
CA PRO A 115 3.35 17.00 7.43
C PRO A 115 2.28 17.99 6.96
N TRP A 116 2.25 19.19 7.56
CA TRP A 116 1.31 20.28 7.21
C TRP A 116 1.25 20.60 5.72
N ARG A 117 2.38 20.48 5.03
CA ARG A 117 2.48 20.69 3.57
C ARG A 117 1.54 19.78 2.78
N SER A 118 1.22 18.59 3.30
CA SER A 118 0.31 17.64 2.65
C SER A 118 -1.13 18.16 2.60
N ILE A 119 -1.55 18.94 3.61
CA ILE A 119 -2.88 19.56 3.66
C ILE A 119 -2.99 20.61 2.55
N PHE A 120 -2.05 21.55 2.51
CA PHE A 120 -2.07 22.66 1.55
C PHE A 120 -1.90 22.20 0.10
N ARG A 121 -1.13 21.13 -0.14
CA ARG A 121 -0.91 20.57 -1.49
C ARG A 121 -1.95 19.54 -1.91
N ARG A 122 -3.00 19.31 -1.12
CA ARG A 122 -4.03 18.28 -1.37
C ARG A 122 -3.46 16.85 -1.46
N HIS A 123 -2.28 16.61 -0.92
CA HIS A 123 -1.69 15.27 -0.75
C HIS A 123 -2.34 14.50 0.42
N ILE A 124 -3.49 14.95 0.91
CA ILE A 124 -4.30 14.26 1.91
C ILE A 124 -4.76 12.89 1.41
N PHE A 125 -4.86 12.69 0.09
CA PHE A 125 -5.25 11.40 -0.51
C PHE A 125 -4.12 10.36 -0.54
N HIS A 126 -3.02 10.56 0.19
CA HIS A 126 -1.96 9.55 0.31
C HIS A 126 -2.46 8.22 0.93
N PHE A 127 -3.59 8.22 1.65
CA PHE A 127 -4.28 7.00 2.10
C PHE A 127 -4.67 6.07 0.96
N ALA A 128 -4.92 6.60 -0.25
CA ALA A 128 -5.18 5.77 -1.41
C ALA A 128 -3.96 4.92 -1.78
N LEU A 129 -2.75 5.51 -1.70
CA LEU A 129 -1.49 4.79 -1.93
C LEU A 129 -1.24 3.75 -0.83
N LYS A 130 -1.53 4.10 0.44
CA LYS A 130 -1.45 3.13 1.54
C LYS A 130 -2.40 1.95 1.31
N ALA A 131 -3.65 2.25 0.93
CA ALA A 131 -4.66 1.24 0.65
C ALA A 131 -4.25 0.34 -0.52
N GLU A 132 -3.78 0.94 -1.62
CA GLU A 132 -3.27 0.22 -2.79
C GLU A 132 -2.17 -0.77 -2.40
N GLU A 133 -1.11 -0.30 -1.73
CA GLU A 133 0.04 -1.16 -1.40
C GLU A 133 -0.30 -2.22 -0.34
N PHE A 134 -1.11 -1.87 0.67
CA PHE A 134 -1.46 -2.82 1.74
C PHE A 134 -2.43 -3.90 1.23
N CYS A 135 -3.47 -3.51 0.49
CA CYS A 135 -4.43 -4.46 -0.06
C CYS A 135 -3.85 -5.28 -1.21
N ALA A 136 -2.85 -4.78 -1.93
CA ALA A 136 -2.11 -5.58 -2.91
C ALA A 136 -1.38 -6.78 -2.27
N ALA A 137 -0.91 -6.64 -1.02
CA ALA A 137 -0.30 -7.75 -0.29
C ALA A 137 -1.34 -8.72 0.30
N CYS A 138 -2.40 -8.18 0.93
CA CYS A 138 -3.55 -8.94 1.39
C CYS A 138 -4.73 -7.99 1.61
N GLY A 139 -5.85 -8.25 0.93
CA GLY A 139 -7.05 -7.42 1.04
C GLY A 139 -7.61 -7.37 2.46
N GLY A 140 -7.68 -8.51 3.15
CA GLY A 140 -8.24 -8.61 4.51
C GLY A 140 -7.39 -7.89 5.55
N ILE A 141 -6.09 -8.19 5.61
CA ILE A 141 -5.16 -7.55 6.53
C ILE A 141 -5.03 -6.05 6.22
N GLY A 142 -4.92 -5.69 4.92
CA GLY A 142 -4.85 -4.31 4.48
C GLY A 142 -6.08 -3.52 4.94
N LEU A 143 -7.28 -4.07 4.75
CA LEU A 143 -8.51 -3.46 5.22
C LEU A 143 -8.55 -3.31 6.74
N ALA A 144 -8.12 -4.32 7.50
CA ALA A 144 -8.06 -4.28 8.95
C ALA A 144 -7.18 -3.11 9.46
N LEU A 145 -6.02 -2.88 8.83
CA LEU A 145 -5.15 -1.74 9.13
C LEU A 145 -5.79 -0.39 8.76
N LEU A 146 -6.45 -0.31 7.60
CA LEU A 146 -7.09 0.92 7.10
C LEU A 146 -8.35 1.29 7.88
N PHE A 147 -9.02 0.32 8.50
CA PHE A 147 -10.21 0.55 9.31
C PHE A 147 -9.96 1.56 10.43
N HIS A 148 -8.76 1.53 11.02
CA HIS A 148 -8.34 2.53 12.00
C HIS A 148 -8.37 3.96 11.45
N ASP A 149 -7.93 4.16 10.21
CA ASP A 149 -7.90 5.49 9.59
C ASP A 149 -9.33 6.03 9.39
N LEU A 150 -10.28 5.14 9.10
CA LEU A 150 -11.70 5.48 9.01
C LEU A 150 -12.27 5.91 10.38
N GLY A 151 -11.95 5.18 11.45
CA GLY A 151 -12.36 5.55 12.81
C GLY A 151 -11.76 6.87 13.30
N MET A 152 -10.57 7.25 12.80
CA MET A 152 -9.94 8.53 13.10
C MET A 152 -10.58 9.72 12.38
N ALA A 153 -11.23 9.49 11.23
CA ALA A 153 -11.84 10.53 10.42
C ALA A 153 -12.85 11.42 11.18
N PRO A 154 -13.85 10.90 11.93
CA PRO A 154 -14.78 11.74 12.67
C PRO A 154 -14.10 12.59 13.76
N LEU A 155 -13.05 12.06 14.41
CA LEU A 155 -12.28 12.83 15.39
C LEU A 155 -11.60 14.03 14.74
N LEU A 156 -11.00 13.83 13.57
CA LEU A 156 -10.35 14.89 12.80
C LEU A 156 -11.35 15.91 12.24
N LEU A 157 -12.40 15.42 11.58
CA LEU A 157 -13.39 16.25 10.88
C LEU A 157 -14.29 17.04 11.82
N SER A 158 -14.41 16.65 13.10
CA SER A 158 -15.14 17.44 14.11
C SER A 158 -14.60 18.87 14.26
N GLY A 159 -13.31 19.11 13.97
CA GLY A 159 -12.66 20.40 14.17
C GLY A 159 -12.54 20.83 15.64
N ASP A 160 -12.95 19.99 16.60
CA ASP A 160 -12.95 20.32 18.02
C ASP A 160 -11.59 20.00 18.64
N LEU A 161 -10.85 21.05 19.02
CA LEU A 161 -9.54 20.91 19.68
C LEU A 161 -9.61 20.20 21.04
N GLY A 162 -10.74 20.29 21.74
CA GLY A 162 -11.03 19.54 22.97
C GLY A 162 -11.11 18.04 22.69
N VAL A 163 -11.82 17.64 21.62
CA VAL A 163 -11.85 16.25 21.13
C VAL A 163 -10.46 15.80 20.71
N TRP A 164 -9.72 16.64 20.01
CA TRP A 164 -8.36 16.29 19.57
C TRP A 164 -7.42 16.06 20.76
N ARG A 165 -7.44 16.94 21.75
CA ARG A 165 -6.62 16.80 22.96
C ARG A 165 -7.02 15.59 23.79
N ARG A 166 -8.32 15.33 23.91
CA ARG A 166 -8.87 14.26 24.75
C ARG A 166 -8.70 12.87 24.12
N TRP A 167 -8.81 12.76 22.80
CA TRP A 167 -8.86 11.47 22.11
C TRP A 167 -7.75 11.31 21.07
N LEU A 168 -7.74 12.19 20.06
CA LEU A 168 -6.84 12.06 18.90
C LEU A 168 -5.36 12.01 19.31
N TRP A 169 -4.92 12.97 20.13
CA TRP A 169 -3.53 13.06 20.58
C TRP A 169 -3.10 11.84 21.41
N PRO A 170 -3.82 11.43 22.47
CA PRO A 170 -3.49 10.22 23.21
C PRO A 170 -3.42 8.96 22.35
N ILE A 171 -4.31 8.81 21.37
CA ILE A 171 -4.33 7.67 20.45
C ILE A 171 -3.07 7.67 19.58
N CYS A 172 -2.81 8.76 18.84
CA CYS A 172 -1.64 8.86 17.97
C CYS A 172 -0.33 8.68 18.76
N HIS A 173 -0.25 9.32 19.92
CA HIS A 173 0.92 9.23 20.78
C HIS A 173 1.16 7.82 21.33
N ALA A 174 0.11 7.09 21.72
CA ALA A 174 0.22 5.71 22.19
C ALA A 174 0.64 4.77 21.05
N ASN A 175 0.03 4.89 19.87
CA ASN A 175 0.32 4.08 18.69
C ASN A 175 1.79 4.16 18.28
N ARG A 176 2.36 5.38 18.23
CA ARG A 176 3.78 5.59 17.93
C ARG A 176 4.74 4.95 18.94
N ARG A 177 4.30 4.77 20.19
CA ARG A 177 5.08 4.08 21.23
C ARG A 177 4.86 2.57 21.25
N GLY A 178 4.12 2.02 20.28
CA GLY A 178 3.75 0.61 20.23
C GLY A 178 2.67 0.21 21.26
N LYS A 179 2.04 1.18 21.93
CA LYS A 179 0.88 0.95 22.81
C LYS A 179 -0.38 1.12 21.97
N ILE A 180 -0.72 0.09 21.19
CA ILE A 180 -1.77 0.18 20.18
C ILE A 180 -3.14 0.47 20.80
N ARG A 181 -3.77 1.52 20.26
CA ARG A 181 -5.14 1.97 20.51
C ARG A 181 -5.78 2.16 19.14
N LEU A 182 -6.64 1.21 18.78
CA LEU A 182 -7.42 1.29 17.55
C LEU A 182 -8.67 2.13 17.79
N VAL A 183 -9.21 2.66 16.70
CA VAL A 183 -10.44 3.44 16.67
C VAL A 183 -11.26 2.81 15.55
N ALA A 184 -12.45 2.36 15.89
CA ALA A 184 -13.28 1.44 15.13
C ALA A 184 -14.74 1.82 15.40
#